data_AF-A0AAW2ZS99-F1
#
_entry.id   AF-A0AAW2ZS99-F1
#
_cell.length_a   1.000
_cell.length_b   1.000
_cell.length_c   1.000
_cell.angle_alpha   90.00
_cell.angle_beta   90.00
_cell.angle_gamma   90.00
#
_symmetry.space_group_name_H-M   'P 1'
#
loop_
_entity.id
_entity.type
_entity.pdbx_description
1 polymer ?
#
loop_
_entity_poly.entity_id
_entity_poly.type
_entity_poly.pdbx_seq_one_letter_code
_entity_poly.pdbx_strand_id
1 'polypeptide(L)'
;MYAGVVVVVLLACAVFAQYSLHPQAFIKFRVSSRLEPSGYSGYFYMDEASQVHAYMTDNSTDITYEYQSFMKDTALMYVTNEKCEIFTVPIPEVMYLVLASPIDFMQKQQVIKINEQEVLDNEIFTRRCIQDSSITMIKFDDNTPMIMCGQQENGLASHLVAERFTVELHTVNMKSIFDMNIPNKNKQCDHVKDTLPKQPPIPKQNDDVAPWFMDYDRSCLHGEIRHEYNCNRQMKNIVIPPGQTKRCVFLHGVGQFLIRKGPVSSEFTRYWGDIQKYTPQCSERFFIREETKTRGWNDVELQRTYCDVALGNSTDMIIRDTILFVHSMGNLILSAAIKNGYCDVDKNTTSWYQIMGPFAGTKAVTVLEDICEAAYSGQWPVTKAKLYRYIADYGGYCVPYTNHMHPAYFSLVPHYCTSISQECIDDLFTIAAERIKGSMCGVSPMGITSVLSPALKILSQIVGYSEYSDGLVPISSCTRTGSGKVFSYDYRNNWYLASVNHADGTCRYGDSYFGVSSSPCSYYKNKL
;
A
#
# COMPACT_ATOMS: atom_id res chain seq x y z
N MET A 1 -28.00 -20.23 -28.89
CA MET A 1 -27.75 -18.79 -28.69
C MET A 1 -27.42 -18.60 -27.21
N TYR A 2 -26.14 -18.50 -26.87
CA TYR A 2 -25.68 -18.16 -25.53
C TYR A 2 -25.25 -16.69 -25.57
N ALA A 3 -26.19 -15.77 -25.33
CA ALA A 3 -25.88 -14.35 -25.19
C ALA A 3 -25.49 -14.09 -23.72
N GLY A 4 -24.35 -13.43 -23.49
CA GLY A 4 -23.96 -12.93 -22.16
C GLY A 4 -23.18 -13.90 -21.26
N VAL A 5 -22.34 -14.78 -21.81
CA VAL A 5 -21.51 -15.70 -20.99
C VAL A 5 -20.07 -15.20 -20.96
N VAL A 6 -19.57 -14.85 -19.77
CA VAL A 6 -18.15 -14.58 -19.52
C VAL A 6 -17.61 -15.67 -18.60
N VAL A 7 -16.80 -16.57 -19.17
CA VAL A 7 -16.04 -17.56 -18.39
C VAL A 7 -14.71 -16.92 -18.01
N VAL A 8 -14.51 -16.64 -16.73
CA VAL A 8 -13.20 -16.21 -16.21
C VAL A 8 -12.51 -17.44 -15.62
N VAL A 9 -11.58 -17.99 -16.40
CA VAL A 9 -10.73 -19.06 -15.90
C VAL A 9 -9.84 -18.47 -14.80
N LEU A 10 -9.97 -18.89 -13.54
CA LEU A 10 -9.05 -18.48 -12.48
C LEU A 10 -7.72 -19.23 -12.71
N LEU A 11 -6.93 -18.70 -13.64
CA LEU A 11 -5.61 -19.22 -14.00
C LEU A 11 -4.55 -19.01 -12.92
N ALA A 12 -4.91 -18.26 -11.87
CA ALA A 12 -4.04 -17.95 -10.75
C ALA A 12 -3.41 -19.21 -10.17
N CYS A 13 -4.16 -20.25 -9.78
CA CYS A 13 -3.56 -21.41 -9.12
C CYS A 13 -2.53 -22.15 -9.98
N ALA A 14 -2.73 -22.28 -11.29
CA ALA A 14 -1.74 -22.91 -12.18
C ALA A 14 -0.50 -22.02 -12.37
N VAL A 15 -0.68 -20.69 -12.48
CA VAL A 15 0.44 -19.73 -12.57
C VAL A 15 1.21 -19.63 -11.24
N PHE A 16 0.53 -19.62 -10.09
CA PHE A 16 1.16 -19.62 -8.77
C PHE A 16 1.84 -20.95 -8.45
N ALA A 17 1.22 -22.09 -8.80
CA ALA A 17 1.77 -23.43 -8.56
C ALA A 17 2.95 -23.78 -9.47
N GLN A 18 2.97 -23.29 -10.73
CA GLN A 18 4.02 -23.61 -11.70
C GLN A 18 5.21 -22.63 -11.66
N TYR A 19 5.00 -21.36 -11.30
CA TYR A 19 6.02 -20.31 -11.43
C TYR A 19 6.64 -19.82 -10.11
N SER A 20 6.40 -20.50 -8.98
CA SER A 20 6.93 -20.15 -7.64
C SER A 20 6.87 -18.64 -7.35
N LEU A 21 5.68 -18.07 -7.53
CA LEU A 21 5.43 -16.67 -7.24
C LEU A 21 5.49 -16.42 -5.72
N HIS A 22 6.15 -15.33 -5.31
CA HIS A 22 6.33 -14.94 -3.90
C HIS A 22 4.97 -14.77 -3.18
N PRO A 23 4.87 -14.90 -1.83
CA PRO A 23 3.67 -14.59 -1.03
C PRO A 23 3.17 -13.12 -1.11
N GLN A 24 3.58 -12.36 -2.12
CA GLN A 24 3.20 -10.98 -2.40
C GLN A 24 2.85 -10.75 -3.89
N ALA A 25 2.82 -11.80 -4.71
CA ALA A 25 2.49 -11.67 -6.13
C ALA A 25 0.98 -11.50 -6.31
N PHE A 26 0.62 -10.50 -7.11
CA PHE A 26 -0.76 -10.08 -7.35
C PHE A 26 -1.03 -10.07 -8.85
N ILE A 27 -2.09 -10.75 -9.26
CA ILE A 27 -2.50 -10.82 -10.67
C ILE A 27 -3.75 -9.96 -10.83
N LYS A 28 -3.64 -8.85 -11.57
CA LYS A 28 -4.79 -8.05 -11.97
C LYS A 28 -5.22 -8.52 -13.36
N PHE A 29 -6.52 -8.66 -13.61
CA PHE A 29 -6.99 -9.07 -14.93
C PHE A 29 -8.19 -8.22 -15.36
N ARG A 30 -8.32 -8.06 -16.67
CA ARG A 30 -9.45 -7.40 -17.31
C ARG A 30 -9.98 -8.33 -18.39
N VAL A 31 -11.28 -8.62 -18.34
CA VAL A 31 -11.95 -9.44 -19.34
C VAL A 31 -12.92 -8.57 -20.10
N SER A 32 -12.65 -8.34 -21.39
CA SER A 32 -13.56 -7.64 -22.30
C SER A 32 -14.07 -8.59 -23.36
N SER A 33 -15.38 -8.59 -23.63
CA SER A 33 -15.95 -9.33 -24.75
C SER A 33 -16.31 -8.38 -25.91
N ARG A 34 -16.31 -8.89 -27.15
CA ARG A 34 -16.79 -8.13 -28.32
C ARG A 34 -18.30 -7.85 -28.27
N LEU A 35 -19.05 -8.57 -27.43
CA LEU A 35 -20.51 -8.52 -27.38
C LEU A 35 -21.03 -7.64 -26.23
N GLU A 36 -20.21 -7.38 -25.20
CA GLU A 36 -20.54 -6.51 -24.06
C GLU A 36 -19.33 -5.62 -23.71
N PRO A 37 -19.40 -4.30 -23.97
CA PRO A 37 -18.29 -3.37 -23.74
C PRO A 37 -18.04 -3.07 -22.24
N SER A 38 -19.03 -3.29 -21.39
CA SER A 38 -18.90 -3.20 -19.94
C SER A 38 -18.23 -4.47 -19.39
N GLY A 39 -16.93 -4.61 -19.64
CA GLY A 39 -16.17 -5.81 -19.27
C GLY A 39 -16.15 -6.09 -17.75
N TYR A 40 -15.54 -7.20 -17.35
CA TYR A 40 -15.28 -7.54 -15.94
C TYR A 40 -13.87 -7.13 -15.56
N SER A 41 -13.65 -6.72 -14.31
CA SER A 41 -12.31 -6.47 -13.76
C SER A 41 -12.11 -7.26 -12.48
N GLY A 42 -10.91 -7.75 -12.22
CA GLY A 42 -10.68 -8.54 -11.03
C GLY A 42 -9.22 -8.59 -10.61
N TYR A 43 -9.00 -9.16 -9.44
CA TYR A 43 -7.67 -9.37 -8.89
C TYR A 43 -7.55 -10.62 -8.03
N PHE A 44 -6.32 -11.11 -7.93
CA PHE A 44 -5.94 -12.23 -7.08
C PHE A 44 -4.84 -11.82 -6.11
N TYR A 45 -4.92 -12.27 -4.86
CA TYR A 45 -3.80 -12.21 -3.93
C TYR A 45 -3.68 -13.51 -3.14
N MET A 46 -2.47 -13.82 -2.69
CA MET A 46 -2.20 -14.94 -1.80
C MET A 46 -1.88 -14.41 -0.41
N ASP A 47 -2.51 -14.96 0.63
CA ASP A 47 -2.19 -14.61 2.02
C ASP A 47 -1.02 -15.42 2.58
N GLU A 48 -0.57 -15.06 3.78
CA GLU A 48 0.52 -15.74 4.48
C GLU A 48 0.21 -17.22 4.81
N ALA A 49 -1.07 -17.61 4.80
CA ALA A 49 -1.50 -18.99 4.99
C ALA A 49 -1.59 -19.78 3.67
N SER A 50 -1.08 -19.23 2.55
CA SER A 50 -1.19 -19.80 1.21
C SER A 50 -2.64 -20.01 0.74
N GLN A 51 -3.57 -19.18 1.22
CA GLN A 51 -4.90 -19.09 0.64
C GLN A 51 -4.90 -18.06 -0.48
N VAL A 52 -5.48 -18.43 -1.61
CA VAL A 52 -5.70 -17.56 -2.75
C VAL A 52 -7.08 -16.93 -2.59
N HIS A 53 -7.10 -15.60 -2.56
CA HIS A 53 -8.29 -14.76 -2.58
C HIS A 53 -8.46 -14.18 -3.98
N ALA A 54 -9.62 -14.39 -4.59
CA ALA A 54 -9.97 -13.84 -5.90
C ALA A 54 -11.17 -12.91 -5.78
N TYR A 55 -11.05 -11.73 -6.35
CA TYR A 55 -12.12 -10.74 -6.39
C TYR A 55 -12.43 -10.41 -7.84
N MET A 56 -13.70 -10.38 -8.20
CA MET A 56 -14.14 -9.98 -9.53
C MET A 56 -15.30 -9.01 -9.44
N THR A 57 -15.23 -7.93 -10.21
CA THR A 57 -16.26 -6.89 -10.29
C THR A 57 -16.81 -6.85 -11.71
N ASP A 58 -18.12 -7.00 -11.83
CA ASP A 58 -18.84 -6.69 -13.06
C ASP A 58 -18.89 -5.16 -13.21
N ASN A 59 -18.26 -4.59 -14.24
CA ASN A 59 -18.20 -3.13 -14.36
C ASN A 59 -19.53 -2.50 -14.83
N SER A 60 -20.52 -3.32 -15.22
CA SER A 60 -21.86 -2.90 -15.64
C SER A 60 -22.82 -2.76 -14.46
N THR A 61 -22.80 -3.74 -13.55
CA THR A 61 -23.65 -3.79 -12.35
C THR A 61 -22.93 -3.32 -11.09
N ASP A 62 -21.60 -3.21 -11.16
CA ASP A 62 -20.70 -2.84 -10.07
C ASP A 62 -20.79 -3.80 -8.87
N ILE A 63 -21.12 -5.07 -9.13
CA ILE A 63 -21.18 -6.14 -8.14
C ILE A 63 -19.82 -6.82 -8.05
N THR A 64 -19.30 -6.98 -6.83
CA THR A 64 -18.07 -7.73 -6.56
C THR A 64 -18.38 -9.14 -6.03
N TYR A 65 -17.62 -10.13 -6.51
CA TYR A 65 -17.66 -11.52 -6.11
C TYR A 65 -16.33 -11.90 -5.48
N GLU A 66 -16.35 -12.59 -4.34
CA GLU A 66 -15.16 -13.09 -3.65
C GLU A 66 -15.09 -14.62 -3.68
N TYR A 67 -13.89 -15.15 -3.86
CA TYR A 67 -13.57 -16.56 -3.73
C TYR A 67 -12.30 -16.78 -2.91
N GLN A 68 -12.34 -17.76 -2.00
CA GLN A 68 -11.21 -18.14 -1.16
C GLN A 68 -10.93 -19.63 -1.31
N SER A 69 -9.67 -20.00 -1.57
CA SER A 69 -9.25 -21.40 -1.68
C SER A 69 -7.82 -21.62 -1.22
N PHE A 70 -7.54 -22.80 -0.68
CA PHE A 70 -6.17 -23.27 -0.48
C PHE A 70 -5.56 -23.70 -1.82
N MET A 71 -4.24 -23.55 -1.98
CA MET A 71 -3.45 -23.84 -3.20
C MET A 71 -3.53 -25.27 -3.78
N LYS A 72 -4.37 -26.16 -3.25
CA LYS A 72 -4.41 -27.56 -3.70
C LYS A 72 -5.15 -27.75 -5.02
N ASP A 73 -6.04 -26.83 -5.39
CA ASP A 73 -6.91 -27.00 -6.55
C ASP A 73 -7.00 -25.76 -7.45
N THR A 74 -7.09 -25.96 -8.77
CA THR A 74 -7.43 -24.88 -9.72
C THR A 74 -8.94 -24.70 -9.74
N ALA A 75 -9.40 -23.45 -9.69
CA ALA A 75 -10.81 -23.11 -9.72
C ALA A 75 -11.18 -22.41 -11.04
N LEU A 76 -12.36 -22.69 -11.58
CA LEU A 76 -12.97 -21.99 -12.70
C LEU A 76 -14.13 -21.19 -12.12
N MET A 77 -14.10 -19.86 -12.27
CA MET A 77 -15.19 -19.00 -11.83
C MET A 77 -16.06 -18.64 -13.02
N TYR A 78 -17.29 -19.12 -12.97
CA TYR A 78 -18.32 -18.86 -13.96
C TYR A 78 -19.22 -17.75 -13.43
N VAL A 79 -19.28 -16.61 -14.11
CA VAL A 79 -20.15 -15.51 -13.72
C VAL A 79 -20.99 -15.06 -14.89
N THR A 80 -22.30 -15.04 -14.65
CA THR A 80 -23.31 -14.43 -15.51
C THR A 80 -24.07 -13.38 -14.71
N ASN A 81 -24.90 -12.60 -15.41
CA ASN A 81 -25.80 -11.64 -14.80
C ASN A 81 -26.74 -12.26 -13.74
N GLU A 82 -26.93 -13.58 -13.74
CA GLU A 82 -27.86 -14.28 -12.85
C GLU A 82 -27.20 -15.26 -11.87
N LYS A 83 -25.96 -15.73 -12.15
CA LYS A 83 -25.32 -16.79 -11.35
C LYS A 83 -23.81 -16.65 -11.29
N CYS A 84 -23.24 -16.91 -10.12
CA CYS A 84 -21.82 -17.15 -9.93
C CYS A 84 -21.60 -18.58 -9.42
N GLU A 85 -20.91 -19.40 -10.20
CA GLU A 85 -20.59 -20.80 -9.90
C GLU A 85 -19.08 -21.02 -9.97
N ILE A 86 -18.54 -21.78 -9.02
CA ILE A 86 -17.13 -22.17 -9.03
C ILE A 86 -17.02 -23.67 -9.26
N PHE A 87 -16.18 -24.03 -10.22
CA PHE A 87 -15.82 -25.41 -10.52
C PHE A 87 -14.37 -25.67 -10.15
N THR A 88 -14.08 -26.84 -9.61
CA THR A 88 -12.70 -27.27 -9.37
C THR A 88 -12.23 -28.07 -10.58
N VAL A 89 -11.09 -27.70 -11.17
CA VAL A 89 -10.55 -28.36 -12.38
C VAL A 89 -9.16 -28.92 -12.07
N PRO A 90 -8.83 -30.16 -12.47
CA PRO A 90 -7.47 -30.69 -12.38
C PRO A 90 -6.45 -29.85 -13.18
N ILE A 91 -5.28 -29.58 -12.59
CA ILE A 91 -4.19 -28.78 -13.18
C ILE A 91 -3.79 -29.16 -14.62
N PRO A 92 -3.68 -30.46 -15.00
CA PRO A 92 -3.19 -30.85 -16.33
C PRO A 92 -4.09 -30.41 -17.49
N GLU A 93 -5.41 -30.33 -17.28
CA GLU A 93 -6.39 -30.05 -18.33
C GLU A 93 -6.46 -28.55 -18.65
N VAL A 94 -6.22 -27.70 -17.66
CA VAL A 94 -6.21 -26.24 -17.79
C VAL A 94 -4.95 -25.75 -18.53
N MET A 95 -3.81 -26.41 -18.32
CA MET A 95 -2.52 -26.02 -18.92
C MET A 95 -2.52 -26.05 -20.45
N TYR A 96 -3.25 -26.97 -21.08
CA TYR A 96 -3.29 -27.12 -22.54
C TYR A 96 -4.01 -25.95 -23.25
N LEU A 97 -5.00 -25.33 -22.58
CA LEU A 97 -5.77 -24.20 -23.11
C LEU A 97 -5.02 -22.87 -23.05
N VAL A 98 -4.04 -22.75 -22.15
CA VAL A 98 -3.44 -21.47 -21.76
C VAL A 98 -2.15 -21.21 -22.49
N LEU A 99 -1.31 -22.22 -22.70
CA LEU A 99 0.05 -22.04 -23.22
C LEU A 99 0.12 -21.66 -24.70
N ALA A 100 -0.97 -21.78 -25.45
CA ALA A 100 -0.99 -21.42 -26.87
C ALA A 100 -1.09 -19.89 -27.14
N SER A 101 -1.45 -19.07 -26.15
CA SER A 101 -1.76 -17.63 -26.33
C SER A 101 -0.72 -16.63 -25.77
N PRO A 102 -0.02 -16.87 -24.64
CA PRO A 102 0.93 -15.93 -24.07
C PRO A 102 2.12 -15.66 -24.98
N ILE A 103 2.61 -16.66 -25.70
CA ILE A 103 3.79 -16.54 -26.57
C ILE A 103 3.53 -15.54 -27.72
N ASP A 104 2.35 -15.60 -28.35
CA ASP A 104 1.96 -14.67 -29.42
C ASP A 104 1.72 -13.24 -28.92
N PHE A 105 1.22 -13.09 -27.68
CA PHE A 105 1.06 -11.77 -27.04
C PHE A 105 2.43 -11.14 -26.69
N MET A 106 3.36 -11.95 -26.21
CA MET A 106 4.69 -11.53 -25.76
C MET A 106 5.59 -11.11 -26.92
N GLN A 107 5.42 -11.70 -28.10
CA GLN A 107 6.18 -11.33 -29.32
C GLN A 107 5.93 -9.88 -29.79
N LYS A 108 4.84 -9.24 -29.34
CA LYS A 108 4.52 -7.85 -29.70
C LYS A 108 5.13 -6.79 -28.77
N GLN A 109 5.72 -7.20 -27.65
CA GLN A 109 6.26 -6.28 -26.63
C GLN A 109 7.76 -6.03 -26.85
N GLN A 110 8.27 -4.91 -26.34
CA GLN A 110 9.69 -4.58 -26.44
C GLN A 110 10.49 -5.46 -25.47
N VAL A 111 11.23 -6.41 -26.05
CA VAL A 111 12.12 -7.33 -25.34
C VAL A 111 13.52 -6.71 -25.23
N ILE A 112 14.01 -6.53 -24.01
CA ILE A 112 15.40 -6.12 -23.74
C ILE A 112 16.15 -7.32 -23.16
N LYS A 113 17.23 -7.74 -23.83
CA LYS A 113 18.14 -8.77 -23.28
C LYS A 113 19.03 -8.15 -22.22
N ILE A 114 18.97 -8.67 -21.01
CA ILE A 114 19.71 -8.13 -19.85
C ILE A 114 21.21 -8.47 -19.92
N ASN A 115 21.61 -9.44 -20.76
CA ASN A 115 23.01 -9.92 -20.84
C ASN A 115 24.06 -8.84 -21.17
N GLU A 116 23.66 -7.67 -21.67
CA GLU A 116 24.55 -6.53 -21.99
C GLU A 116 24.53 -5.40 -20.95
N GLN A 117 23.68 -5.48 -19.91
CA GLN A 117 23.56 -4.47 -18.85
C GLN A 117 24.01 -5.04 -17.49
N GLU A 118 24.68 -4.22 -16.67
CA GLU A 118 25.11 -4.64 -15.33
C GLU A 118 23.90 -4.72 -14.39
N VAL A 119 23.56 -5.94 -13.97
CA VAL A 119 22.51 -6.20 -12.97
C VAL A 119 23.15 -6.16 -11.58
N LEU A 120 22.66 -5.26 -10.73
CA LEU A 120 23.25 -5.00 -9.41
C LEU A 120 22.70 -5.93 -8.32
N ASP A 121 21.46 -6.39 -8.46
CA ASP A 121 20.90 -7.49 -7.69
C ASP A 121 21.08 -8.76 -8.50
N ASN A 122 22.05 -9.63 -8.18
CA ASN A 122 22.18 -10.92 -8.84
C ASN A 122 21.52 -12.05 -8.03
N GLU A 123 21.00 -11.77 -6.83
CA GLU A 123 20.55 -12.80 -5.90
C GLU A 123 19.11 -13.26 -6.18
N ILE A 124 18.20 -12.35 -6.57
CA ILE A 124 16.91 -12.78 -7.16
C ILE A 124 17.16 -13.63 -8.40
N PHE A 125 18.09 -13.21 -9.26
CA PHE A 125 18.36 -13.90 -10.51
C PHE A 125 19.01 -15.26 -10.28
N THR A 126 19.96 -15.37 -9.36
CA THR A 126 20.68 -16.62 -9.07
C THR A 126 19.83 -17.59 -8.23
N ARG A 127 18.94 -17.09 -7.34
CA ARG A 127 18.07 -17.96 -6.53
C ARG A 127 16.75 -18.34 -7.22
N ARG A 128 16.22 -17.52 -8.13
CA ARG A 128 14.89 -17.71 -8.74
C ARG A 128 14.95 -18.10 -10.21
N CYS A 129 15.87 -17.55 -11.01
CA CYS A 129 16.14 -18.11 -12.33
C CYS A 129 17.14 -19.27 -12.18
N ILE A 130 16.81 -20.46 -12.67
CA ILE A 130 17.73 -21.62 -12.66
C ILE A 130 18.96 -21.27 -13.53
N GLN A 131 20.15 -21.78 -13.18
CA GLN A 131 21.43 -21.51 -13.89
C GLN A 131 21.36 -21.71 -15.42
N ASP A 132 20.47 -22.57 -15.93
CA ASP A 132 20.24 -22.81 -17.37
C ASP A 132 19.08 -21.98 -17.98
N SER A 133 18.78 -20.80 -17.41
CA SER A 133 17.74 -19.90 -17.92
C SER A 133 18.33 -18.78 -18.79
N SER A 134 17.63 -18.40 -19.85
CA SER A 134 17.81 -17.12 -20.53
C SER A 134 16.91 -16.07 -19.87
N ILE A 135 17.46 -14.91 -19.52
CA ILE A 135 16.71 -13.85 -18.83
C ILE A 135 16.27 -12.82 -19.86
N THR A 136 14.97 -12.55 -19.87
CA THR A 136 14.34 -11.59 -20.77
C THR A 136 13.62 -10.53 -19.94
N MET A 137 14.00 -9.26 -20.10
CA MET A 137 13.20 -8.15 -19.59
C MET A 137 12.12 -7.83 -20.62
N ILE A 138 10.88 -7.79 -20.16
CA ILE A 138 9.72 -7.43 -20.99
C ILE A 138 9.10 -6.19 -20.38
N LYS A 139 8.95 -5.14 -21.20
CA LYS A 139 8.25 -3.91 -20.82
C LYS A 139 6.85 -3.94 -21.44
N PHE A 140 5.82 -3.71 -20.63
CA PHE A 140 4.41 -3.61 -21.07
C PHE A 140 3.96 -2.14 -21.19
N ASP A 141 2.77 -1.96 -21.77
CA ASP A 141 2.11 -0.66 -22.03
C ASP A 141 1.94 0.23 -20.77
N ASP A 142 1.95 -0.37 -19.57
CA ASP A 142 1.91 0.33 -18.28
C ASP A 142 3.31 0.71 -17.73
N ASN A 143 4.38 0.59 -18.53
CA ASN A 143 5.78 0.87 -18.19
C ASN A 143 6.33 0.13 -16.95
N THR A 144 5.63 -0.90 -16.49
CA THR A 144 6.09 -1.74 -15.38
C THR A 144 7.08 -2.78 -15.92
N PRO A 145 8.35 -2.78 -15.50
CA PRO A 145 9.32 -3.78 -15.95
C PRO A 145 8.97 -5.14 -15.37
N MET A 146 8.90 -6.15 -16.22
CA MET A 146 8.77 -7.55 -15.84
C MET A 146 10.04 -8.31 -16.21
N ILE A 147 10.49 -9.18 -15.31
CA ILE A 147 11.54 -10.15 -15.61
C ILE A 147 10.86 -11.49 -15.88
N MET A 148 11.19 -12.09 -17.01
CA MET A 148 10.85 -13.47 -17.32
C MET A 148 12.13 -14.30 -17.39
N CYS A 149 12.20 -15.36 -16.58
CA CYS A 149 13.21 -16.40 -16.73
C CYS A 149 12.65 -17.43 -17.72
N GLY A 150 13.33 -17.67 -18.85
CA GLY A 150 12.96 -18.72 -19.82
C GLY A 150 13.97 -19.85 -19.80
N GLN A 151 13.56 -21.11 -19.91
CA GLN A 151 14.47 -22.25 -20.05
C GLN A 151 15.26 -22.12 -21.37
N GLN A 152 16.58 -22.30 -21.34
CA GLN A 152 17.41 -22.18 -22.56
C GLN A 152 17.05 -23.20 -23.65
N GLU A 153 16.62 -24.41 -23.26
CA GLU A 153 16.40 -25.51 -24.20
C GLU A 153 15.15 -25.36 -25.07
N ASN A 154 14.08 -24.76 -24.55
CA ASN A 154 12.77 -24.71 -25.21
C ASN A 154 12.11 -23.32 -25.20
N GLY A 155 12.73 -22.32 -24.57
CA GLY A 155 12.21 -20.95 -24.47
C GLY A 155 10.96 -20.82 -23.61
N LEU A 156 10.53 -21.88 -22.90
CA LEU A 156 9.38 -21.82 -22.00
C LEU A 156 9.72 -20.95 -20.81
N ALA A 157 8.81 -20.04 -20.47
CA ALA A 157 8.87 -19.29 -19.23
C ALA A 157 8.91 -20.30 -18.06
N SER A 158 9.89 -20.16 -17.17
CA SER A 158 10.02 -20.92 -15.92
C SER A 158 9.60 -20.10 -14.70
N HIS A 159 9.89 -18.78 -14.70
CA HIS A 159 9.55 -17.87 -13.62
C HIS A 159 9.19 -16.49 -14.15
N LEU A 160 8.29 -15.80 -13.44
CA LEU A 160 7.83 -14.46 -13.74
C LEU A 160 8.00 -13.56 -12.51
N VAL A 161 8.57 -12.38 -12.68
CA VAL A 161 8.76 -11.40 -11.59
C VAL A 161 8.27 -10.04 -12.08
N ALA A 162 7.16 -9.54 -11.53
CA ALA A 162 6.53 -8.27 -11.91
C ALA A 162 5.77 -7.60 -10.73
N GLU A 163 5.62 -6.27 -10.74
CA GLU A 163 4.80 -5.51 -9.76
C GLU A 163 3.31 -5.78 -9.95
N ARG A 164 2.89 -5.71 -11.22
CA ARG A 164 1.55 -5.90 -11.73
C ARG A 164 1.72 -6.39 -13.14
N PHE A 165 0.99 -7.43 -13.50
CA PHE A 165 0.79 -7.77 -14.89
C PHE A 165 -0.71 -7.88 -15.13
N THR A 166 -1.16 -7.27 -16.22
CA THR A 166 -2.55 -7.35 -16.67
C THR A 166 -2.61 -8.43 -17.73
N VAL A 167 -3.35 -9.51 -17.45
CA VAL A 167 -3.71 -10.48 -18.48
C VAL A 167 -4.99 -10.00 -19.15
N GLU A 168 -4.91 -9.69 -20.44
CA GLU A 168 -6.06 -9.37 -21.27
C GLU A 168 -6.41 -10.60 -22.12
N LEU A 169 -7.50 -11.28 -21.76
CA LEU A 169 -7.94 -12.49 -22.46
C LEU A 169 -8.82 -12.09 -23.65
N HIS A 170 -8.30 -12.28 -24.86
CA HIS A 170 -9.11 -12.14 -26.07
C HIS A 170 -9.86 -13.45 -26.38
N THR A 171 -11.20 -13.42 -26.28
CA THR A 171 -12.15 -14.45 -26.72
C THR A 171 -11.67 -15.89 -26.60
N VAL A 172 -11.97 -16.53 -25.48
CA VAL A 172 -11.80 -17.98 -25.32
C VAL A 172 -12.87 -18.69 -26.15
N ASN A 173 -12.49 -19.62 -27.02
CA ASN A 173 -13.43 -20.43 -27.77
C ASN A 173 -14.22 -21.34 -26.81
N MET A 174 -15.46 -20.96 -26.51
CA MET A 174 -16.27 -21.62 -25.48
C MET A 174 -16.56 -23.10 -25.78
N LYS A 175 -16.49 -23.54 -27.04
CA LYS A 175 -16.80 -24.93 -27.41
C LYS A 175 -15.87 -25.93 -26.72
N SER A 176 -14.61 -25.55 -26.50
CA SER A 176 -13.58 -26.40 -25.88
C SER A 176 -13.74 -26.56 -24.36
N ILE A 177 -14.42 -25.63 -23.69
CA ILE A 177 -14.57 -25.63 -22.23
C ILE A 177 -15.76 -26.51 -21.80
N PHE A 178 -16.86 -26.48 -22.56
CA PHE A 178 -18.06 -27.25 -22.24
C PHE A 178 -17.96 -28.76 -22.53
N ASP A 179 -16.95 -29.18 -23.29
CA ASP A 179 -16.66 -30.60 -23.55
C ASP A 179 -15.78 -31.25 -22.46
N MET A 180 -15.30 -30.47 -21.48
CA MET A 180 -14.57 -31.02 -20.32
C MET A 180 -15.53 -31.64 -19.30
N ASN A 181 -15.22 -32.86 -18.88
CA ASN A 181 -16.04 -33.62 -17.93
C ASN A 181 -15.70 -33.17 -16.50
N ILE A 182 -16.24 -32.01 -16.09
CA ILE A 182 -15.89 -31.35 -14.82
C ILE A 182 -16.37 -32.19 -13.62
N PRO A 183 -15.47 -32.79 -12.81
CA PRO A 183 -15.86 -33.71 -11.76
C PRO A 183 -15.86 -32.97 -10.41
N ASN A 184 -16.89 -32.17 -10.12
CA ASN A 184 -17.44 -31.92 -8.76
C ASN A 184 -18.39 -30.71 -8.72
N LYS A 185 -19.46 -30.83 -7.92
CA LYS A 185 -20.56 -29.85 -7.78
C LYS A 185 -20.19 -28.60 -6.96
N ASN A 186 -20.47 -27.46 -7.59
CA ASN A 186 -21.00 -26.17 -7.12
C ASN A 186 -20.73 -25.72 -5.68
N LYS A 187 -19.75 -24.82 -5.50
CA LYS A 187 -19.85 -23.76 -4.48
C LYS A 187 -20.44 -22.51 -5.14
N GLN A 188 -21.49 -21.95 -4.54
CA GLN A 188 -21.99 -20.62 -4.89
C GLN A 188 -21.00 -19.57 -4.38
N CYS A 189 -20.69 -18.58 -5.19
CA CYS A 189 -19.91 -17.43 -4.74
C CYS A 189 -20.75 -16.59 -3.78
N ASP A 190 -20.10 -16.01 -2.77
CA ASP A 190 -20.76 -15.01 -1.94
C ASP A 190 -20.92 -13.70 -2.75
N HIS A 191 -22.16 -13.24 -2.90
CA HIS A 191 -22.42 -11.90 -3.45
C HIS A 191 -21.96 -10.85 -2.45
N VAL A 192 -20.93 -10.07 -2.81
CA VAL A 192 -20.57 -8.85 -2.10
C VAL A 192 -21.27 -7.71 -2.83
N LYS A 193 -22.50 -7.40 -2.39
CA LYS A 193 -23.47 -6.53 -3.08
C LYS A 193 -23.15 -5.03 -2.94
N ASP A 194 -21.88 -4.68 -2.92
CA ASP A 194 -21.41 -3.32 -2.68
C ASP A 194 -20.82 -2.75 -3.98
N THR A 195 -21.53 -1.76 -4.54
CA THR A 195 -21.06 -0.89 -5.62
C THR A 195 -19.82 -0.14 -5.15
N LEU A 196 -18.67 -0.48 -5.72
CA LEU A 196 -17.38 0.13 -5.34
C LEU A 196 -17.12 1.35 -6.23
N PRO A 197 -17.03 2.58 -5.68
CA PRO A 197 -16.77 3.75 -6.49
C PRO A 197 -15.48 3.62 -7.31
N LYS A 198 -15.59 3.88 -8.62
CA LYS A 198 -14.48 3.85 -9.58
C LYS A 198 -13.44 4.89 -9.17
N GLN A 199 -12.26 4.42 -8.78
CA GLN A 199 -11.14 5.32 -8.50
C GLN A 199 -10.57 5.91 -9.78
N PRO A 200 -10.10 7.17 -9.75
CA PRO A 200 -9.38 7.75 -10.87
C PRO A 200 -8.12 6.93 -11.19
N PRO A 201 -7.76 6.80 -12.48
CA PRO A 201 -6.59 6.03 -12.90
C PRO A 201 -5.31 6.71 -12.42
N ILE A 202 -4.45 5.97 -11.71
CA ILE A 202 -3.16 6.44 -11.19
C ILE A 202 -2.43 7.22 -12.29
N PRO A 203 -1.95 8.45 -12.04
CA PRO A 203 -1.22 9.22 -13.04
C PRO A 203 -0.03 8.43 -13.58
N LYS A 204 0.16 8.46 -14.90
CA LYS A 204 1.28 7.79 -15.57
C LYS A 204 2.60 8.27 -14.95
N GLN A 205 3.45 7.32 -14.53
CA GLN A 205 4.80 7.61 -14.03
C GLN A 205 5.65 8.25 -15.13
N ASN A 206 6.67 9.02 -14.74
CA ASN A 206 7.70 9.48 -15.68
C ASN A 206 8.60 8.30 -16.08
N ASP A 207 8.81 8.17 -17.40
CA ASP A 207 9.24 6.95 -18.09
C ASP A 207 10.76 6.66 -18.07
N ASP A 208 11.55 7.47 -17.36
CA ASP A 208 13.03 7.46 -17.41
C ASP A 208 13.72 6.79 -16.21
N VAL A 209 12.98 6.05 -15.38
CA VAL A 209 13.56 5.46 -14.17
C VAL A 209 14.05 4.05 -14.46
N ALA A 210 15.35 3.83 -14.25
CA ALA A 210 15.96 2.51 -14.27
C ALA A 210 15.17 1.52 -13.37
N PRO A 211 14.86 0.31 -13.87
CA PRO A 211 14.35 -0.79 -13.06
C PRO A 211 15.16 -0.97 -11.78
N TRP A 212 14.48 -1.40 -10.71
CA TRP A 212 15.04 -1.41 -9.36
C TRP A 212 16.33 -2.23 -9.24
N PHE A 213 16.46 -3.34 -9.96
CA PHE A 213 17.64 -4.21 -9.98
C PHE A 213 18.85 -3.60 -10.70
N MET A 214 18.64 -2.48 -11.39
CA MET A 214 19.70 -1.65 -12.01
C MET A 214 19.90 -0.32 -11.27
N ASP A 215 19.08 -0.02 -10.26
CA ASP A 215 19.21 1.16 -9.40
C ASP A 215 19.93 0.78 -8.10
N TYR A 216 21.15 1.27 -7.96
CA TYR A 216 22.00 0.98 -6.80
C TYR A 216 21.32 1.31 -5.46
N ASP A 217 20.66 2.46 -5.38
CA ASP A 217 20.01 2.92 -4.15
C ASP A 217 18.85 2.02 -3.76
N ARG A 218 18.29 1.22 -4.68
CA ARG A 218 17.19 0.28 -4.43
C ARG A 218 17.68 -1.14 -4.20
N SER A 219 18.53 -1.67 -5.09
CA SER A 219 19.08 -3.03 -4.99
C SER A 219 19.81 -3.27 -3.67
N CYS A 220 20.44 -2.24 -3.10
CA CYS A 220 21.27 -2.39 -1.92
C CYS A 220 20.55 -2.25 -0.57
N LEU A 221 19.26 -1.92 -0.56
CA LEU A 221 18.48 -1.71 0.67
C LEU A 221 17.59 -2.88 1.06
N HIS A 222 17.16 -3.68 0.09
CA HIS A 222 16.36 -4.84 0.40
C HIS A 222 17.27 -5.96 0.90
N GLY A 223 17.24 -6.21 2.21
CA GLY A 223 18.12 -7.17 2.86
C GLY A 223 18.02 -8.61 2.30
N GLU A 224 16.90 -8.95 1.68
CA GLU A 224 16.64 -10.29 1.12
C GLU A 224 17.28 -10.52 -0.27
N ILE A 225 17.67 -9.43 -0.95
CA ILE A 225 18.09 -9.43 -2.36
C ILE A 225 19.35 -8.59 -2.59
N ARG A 226 19.96 -8.11 -1.50
CA ARG A 226 21.16 -7.28 -1.52
C ARG A 226 22.38 -8.13 -1.84
N HIS A 227 23.01 -7.89 -2.99
CA HIS A 227 24.32 -8.49 -3.27
C HIS A 227 25.42 -7.83 -2.43
N GLU A 228 25.83 -8.46 -1.33
CA GLU A 228 26.74 -7.87 -0.34
C GLU A 228 28.04 -7.32 -0.94
N TYR A 229 28.70 -8.04 -1.85
CA TYR A 229 29.96 -7.58 -2.44
C TYR A 229 29.81 -6.29 -3.28
N ASN A 230 28.85 -6.25 -4.22
CA ASN A 230 28.59 -5.09 -5.07
C ASN A 230 28.09 -3.89 -4.26
N CYS A 231 27.19 -4.15 -3.31
CA CYS A 231 26.67 -3.13 -2.42
C CYS A 231 27.77 -2.57 -1.50
N ASN A 232 28.59 -3.42 -0.87
CA ASN A 232 29.67 -2.96 0.01
C ASN A 232 30.77 -2.19 -0.74
N ARG A 233 31.02 -2.51 -2.02
CA ARG A 233 32.01 -1.80 -2.84
C ARG A 233 31.61 -0.34 -3.11
N GLN A 234 30.33 -0.08 -3.37
CA GLN A 234 29.83 1.27 -3.63
C GLN A 234 29.30 2.01 -2.37
N MET A 235 28.90 1.30 -1.30
CA MET A 235 28.48 1.93 -0.03
C MET A 235 29.65 2.63 0.66
N LYS A 236 30.89 2.23 0.35
CA LYS A 236 32.11 2.96 0.71
C LYS A 236 32.15 4.40 0.18
N ASN A 237 31.30 4.75 -0.80
CA ASN A 237 31.19 6.10 -1.35
C ASN A 237 29.96 6.88 -0.83
N ILE A 238 29.02 6.23 -0.11
CA ILE A 238 27.95 6.91 0.66
C ILE A 238 28.45 7.09 2.09
N VAL A 239 29.60 7.76 2.23
CA VAL A 239 30.06 8.23 3.54
C VAL A 239 29.37 9.57 3.74
N ILE A 240 28.35 9.62 4.61
CA ILE A 240 27.89 10.90 5.14
C ILE A 240 29.11 11.51 5.83
N PRO A 241 29.60 12.70 5.40
CA PRO A 241 30.77 13.32 5.99
C PRO A 241 30.63 13.39 7.52
N PRO A 242 31.68 13.06 8.29
CA PRO A 242 31.65 13.21 9.75
C PRO A 242 31.20 14.63 10.12
N GLY A 243 30.13 14.76 10.92
CA GLY A 243 29.52 16.05 11.30
C GLY A 243 28.21 16.41 10.59
N GLN A 244 27.66 15.54 9.72
CA GLN A 244 26.35 15.75 9.08
C GLN A 244 25.21 14.87 9.65
N THR A 245 25.42 14.13 10.73
CA THR A 245 24.35 13.36 11.38
C THR A 245 23.61 14.19 12.42
N LYS A 246 22.31 13.95 12.57
CA LYS A 246 21.44 14.66 13.51
C LYS A 246 20.69 13.69 14.41
N ARG A 247 20.20 14.21 15.51
CA ARG A 247 19.19 13.53 16.33
C ARG A 247 17.90 13.40 15.52
N CYS A 248 17.30 12.23 15.50
CA CYS A 248 16.02 11.99 14.83
C CYS A 248 14.93 11.60 15.81
N VAL A 249 13.77 12.21 15.67
CA VAL A 249 12.60 11.94 16.51
C VAL A 249 11.46 11.46 15.61
N PHE A 250 10.87 10.34 15.99
CA PHE A 250 9.79 9.67 15.26
C PHE A 250 8.51 9.76 16.10
N LEU A 251 7.55 10.53 15.59
CA LEU A 251 6.29 10.80 16.27
C LEU A 251 5.16 10.06 15.54
N HIS A 252 4.63 9.01 16.18
CA HIS A 252 3.57 8.19 15.57
C HIS A 252 2.21 8.89 15.62
N GLY A 253 1.26 8.35 14.85
CA GLY A 253 -0.12 8.84 14.81
C GLY A 253 -1.08 8.08 15.73
N VAL A 254 -2.34 8.04 15.32
CA VAL A 254 -3.45 7.43 16.05
C VAL A 254 -3.32 5.90 16.14
N GLY A 255 -3.88 5.31 17.22
CA GLY A 255 -4.13 3.87 17.31
C GLY A 255 -3.25 3.10 18.30
N GLN A 256 -2.35 3.76 19.02
CA GLN A 256 -1.55 3.12 20.07
C GLN A 256 -2.37 2.97 21.36
N PHE A 257 -2.62 1.72 21.77
CA PHE A 257 -3.38 1.40 22.98
C PHE A 257 -2.60 1.70 24.25
N LEU A 258 -3.31 1.98 25.35
CA LEU A 258 -2.72 2.25 26.66
C LEU A 258 -1.82 1.11 27.14
N ILE A 259 -2.24 -0.15 26.99
CA ILE A 259 -1.43 -1.32 27.37
C ILE A 259 -0.11 -1.44 26.57
N ARG A 260 -0.02 -0.77 25.43
CA ARG A 260 1.19 -0.75 24.58
C ARG A 260 2.01 0.52 24.76
N LYS A 261 1.51 1.51 25.54
CA LYS A 261 2.28 2.68 25.94
C LYS A 261 3.59 2.24 26.56
N GLY A 262 4.66 2.94 26.25
CA GLY A 262 5.99 2.66 26.79
C GLY A 262 6.82 3.93 26.90
N PRO A 263 8.00 3.83 27.51
CA PRO A 263 8.96 4.92 27.47
C PRO A 263 9.39 5.21 26.03
N VAL A 264 9.92 6.40 25.80
CA VAL A 264 10.66 6.72 24.57
C VAL A 264 11.75 5.66 24.37
N SER A 265 11.87 5.15 23.15
CA SER A 265 12.78 4.05 22.83
C SER A 265 13.67 4.40 21.65
N SER A 266 14.77 3.68 21.50
CA SER A 266 15.63 3.72 20.30
C SER A 266 15.08 2.89 19.15
N GLU A 267 14.03 2.09 19.37
CA GLU A 267 13.40 1.25 18.35
C GLU A 267 11.88 1.17 18.54
N PHE A 268 11.14 1.09 17.43
CA PHE A 268 9.70 0.82 17.45
C PHE A 268 9.24 0.10 16.17
N THR A 269 9.85 -1.06 15.90
CA THR A 269 9.68 -1.85 14.67
C THR A 269 8.23 -2.17 14.34
N ARG A 270 7.38 -2.38 15.34
CA ARG A 270 5.95 -2.62 15.14
C ARG A 270 5.26 -1.47 14.38
N TYR A 271 5.64 -0.22 14.67
CA TYR A 271 5.03 0.95 14.03
C TYR A 271 5.82 1.43 12.82
N TRP A 272 7.15 1.41 12.90
CA TRP A 272 8.04 2.03 11.92
C TRP A 272 8.87 1.02 11.09
N GLY A 273 8.69 -0.29 11.27
CA GLY A 273 9.51 -1.30 10.60
C GLY A 273 11.00 -1.16 10.89
N ASP A 274 11.81 -1.52 9.91
CA ASP A 274 13.27 -1.44 9.98
C ASP A 274 13.82 -0.07 9.55
N ILE A 275 13.15 1.02 9.96
CA ILE A 275 13.47 2.38 9.52
C ILE A 275 14.92 2.82 9.84
N GLN A 276 15.56 2.19 10.82
CA GLN A 276 16.97 2.39 11.14
C GLN A 276 17.89 2.15 9.93
N LYS A 277 17.54 1.22 9.03
CA LYS A 277 18.27 0.94 7.79
C LYS A 277 18.15 2.07 6.75
N TYR A 278 17.10 2.90 6.86
CA TYR A 278 16.74 3.94 5.90
C TYR A 278 17.01 5.35 6.39
N THR A 279 17.68 5.48 7.54
CA THR A 279 17.92 6.77 8.20
C THR A 279 19.40 6.95 8.57
N PRO A 280 20.38 6.69 7.67
CA PRO A 280 21.81 6.74 8.00
C PRO A 280 22.27 8.12 8.52
N GLN A 281 21.54 9.19 8.21
CA GLN A 281 21.77 10.53 8.74
C GLN A 281 21.47 10.68 10.24
N CYS A 282 20.82 9.70 10.88
CA CYS A 282 20.42 9.78 12.28
C CYS A 282 21.51 9.20 13.17
N SER A 283 22.17 10.05 13.96
CA SER A 283 23.14 9.62 14.99
C SER A 283 22.43 8.90 16.14
N GLU A 284 21.27 9.42 16.53
CA GLU A 284 20.40 8.88 17.56
C GLU A 284 18.96 8.89 17.05
N ARG A 285 18.15 7.93 17.53
CA ARG A 285 16.74 7.80 17.16
C ARG A 285 15.90 7.73 18.41
N PHE A 286 14.85 8.53 18.46
CA PHE A 286 13.91 8.59 19.57
C PHE A 286 12.51 8.34 19.04
N PHE A 287 11.92 7.20 19.40
CA PHE A 287 10.57 6.82 19.04
C PHE A 287 9.66 7.07 20.23
N ILE A 288 8.68 7.95 20.06
CA ILE A 288 7.60 8.05 21.04
C ILE A 288 6.80 6.75 21.03
N ARG A 289 6.27 6.35 22.20
CA ARG A 289 5.42 5.18 22.37
C ARG A 289 4.24 5.54 23.27
N GLU A 290 3.56 6.62 22.92
CA GLU A 290 2.51 7.21 23.76
C GLU A 290 1.14 6.63 23.41
N GLU A 291 0.20 6.64 24.35
CA GLU A 291 -1.18 6.23 24.09
C GLU A 291 -1.86 7.26 23.18
N THR A 292 -2.37 6.84 22.02
CA THR A 292 -2.98 7.74 21.02
C THR A 292 -4.29 7.18 20.48
N LYS A 293 -4.96 6.35 21.26
CA LYS A 293 -6.24 5.77 20.87
C LYS A 293 -7.39 6.46 21.57
N THR A 294 -7.27 6.78 22.83
CA THR A 294 -8.32 7.37 23.67
C THR A 294 -8.21 8.89 23.81
N ARG A 295 -7.13 9.49 23.32
CA ARG A 295 -6.87 10.93 23.37
C ARG A 295 -6.79 11.53 21.97
N GLY A 296 -7.56 12.61 21.77
CA GLY A 296 -7.57 13.43 20.55
C GLY A 296 -6.25 14.16 20.32
N TRP A 297 -6.04 14.68 19.12
CA TRP A 297 -4.87 15.53 18.86
C TRP A 297 -4.87 16.82 19.70
N ASN A 298 -6.04 17.22 20.18
CA ASN A 298 -6.29 18.39 21.02
C ASN A 298 -6.10 18.11 22.53
N ASP A 299 -5.61 16.94 22.92
CA ASP A 299 -5.30 16.61 24.31
C ASP A 299 -4.02 17.32 24.78
N VAL A 300 -4.14 18.14 25.83
CA VAL A 300 -3.05 19.01 26.31
C VAL A 300 -1.84 18.22 26.80
N GLU A 301 -2.05 17.12 27.51
CA GLU A 301 -0.95 16.30 28.00
C GLU A 301 -0.24 15.60 26.84
N LEU A 302 -1.00 15.09 25.87
CA LEU A 302 -0.46 14.45 24.67
C LEU A 302 0.38 15.43 23.85
N GLN A 303 -0.10 16.67 23.67
CA GLN A 303 0.64 17.75 23.00
C GLN A 303 1.97 18.04 23.70
N ARG A 304 1.96 18.17 25.03
CA ARG A 304 3.17 18.38 25.83
C ARG A 304 4.14 17.21 25.70
N THR A 305 3.67 15.96 25.81
CA THR A 305 4.53 14.78 25.63
C THR A 305 5.20 14.77 24.25
N TYR A 306 4.48 15.09 23.18
CA TYR A 306 5.07 15.15 21.84
C TYR A 306 6.14 16.24 21.73
N CYS A 307 5.88 17.42 22.31
CA CYS A 307 6.86 18.50 22.40
C CYS A 307 8.08 18.09 23.23
N ASP A 308 7.91 17.52 24.42
CA ASP A 308 9.01 17.15 25.33
C ASP A 308 9.96 16.14 24.66
N VAL A 309 9.40 15.15 23.96
CA VAL A 309 10.21 14.20 23.19
C VAL A 309 10.93 14.91 22.04
N ALA A 310 10.30 15.86 21.36
CA ALA A 310 10.95 16.61 20.28
C ALA A 310 12.05 17.55 20.81
N LEU A 311 11.83 18.21 21.95
CA LEU A 311 12.77 19.14 22.59
C LEU A 311 14.04 18.45 23.08
N GLY A 312 13.95 17.22 23.58
CA GLY A 312 15.09 16.53 24.17
C GLY A 312 15.66 17.33 25.35
N ASN A 313 16.91 17.79 25.22
CA ASN A 313 17.59 18.57 26.27
C ASN A 313 17.44 20.10 26.12
N SER A 314 16.60 20.56 25.19
CA SER A 314 16.35 21.99 25.00
C SER A 314 15.70 22.61 26.25
N THR A 315 16.16 23.79 26.64
CA THR A 315 15.69 24.51 27.85
C THR A 315 14.84 25.74 27.55
N ASP A 316 14.81 26.19 26.30
CA ASP A 316 14.08 27.40 25.87
C ASP A 316 12.84 27.08 25.03
N MET A 317 12.37 25.83 25.08
CA MET A 317 11.20 25.33 24.34
C MET A 317 11.33 25.41 22.81
N ILE A 318 12.55 25.54 22.28
CA ILE A 318 12.81 25.51 20.83
C ILE A 318 13.52 24.21 20.45
N ILE A 319 12.96 23.48 19.49
CA ILE A 319 13.54 22.26 18.91
C ILE A 319 14.64 22.66 17.93
N ARG A 320 15.87 22.24 18.20
CA ARG A 320 17.06 22.50 17.38
C ARG A 320 17.77 21.23 16.99
N ASP A 321 18.55 21.31 15.91
CA ASP A 321 19.48 20.25 15.45
C ASP A 321 18.84 18.85 15.36
N THR A 322 17.53 18.83 15.03
CA THR A 322 16.71 17.62 15.08
C THR A 322 16.03 17.38 13.73
N ILE A 323 15.89 16.11 13.35
CA ILE A 323 15.03 15.70 12.23
C ILE A 323 13.75 15.10 12.82
N LEU A 324 12.61 15.68 12.47
CA LEU A 324 11.30 15.21 12.92
C LEU A 324 10.64 14.43 11.79
N PHE A 325 10.39 13.15 12.02
CA PHE A 325 9.53 12.32 11.17
C PHE A 325 8.20 12.11 11.88
N VAL A 326 7.14 12.71 11.36
CA VAL A 326 5.87 12.80 12.07
C VAL A 326 4.76 12.23 11.22
N HIS A 327 4.08 11.20 11.72
CA HIS A 327 3.10 10.44 10.95
C HIS A 327 1.65 10.73 11.36
N SER A 328 0.76 10.84 10.37
CA SER A 328 -0.70 10.84 10.56
C SER A 328 -1.14 11.88 11.60
N MET A 329 -2.00 11.52 12.56
CA MET A 329 -2.47 12.37 13.67
C MET A 329 -1.32 13.00 14.49
N GLY A 330 -0.12 12.40 14.48
CA GLY A 330 1.06 12.98 15.14
C GLY A 330 1.40 14.37 14.63
N ASN A 331 1.10 14.66 13.37
CA ASN A 331 1.31 15.98 12.79
C ASN A 331 0.38 17.02 13.40
N LEU A 332 -0.89 16.64 13.64
CA LEU A 332 -1.85 17.53 14.29
C LEU A 332 -1.49 17.76 15.76
N ILE A 333 -1.06 16.71 16.47
CA ILE A 333 -0.60 16.83 17.86
C ILE A 333 0.57 17.82 17.95
N LEU A 334 1.60 17.64 17.13
CA LEU A 334 2.76 18.54 17.15
C LEU A 334 2.40 19.96 16.72
N SER A 335 1.60 20.13 15.66
CA SER A 335 1.12 21.46 15.24
C SER A 335 0.32 22.17 16.32
N ALA A 336 -0.57 21.46 17.02
CA ALA A 336 -1.37 22.03 18.08
C ALA A 336 -0.50 22.40 19.29
N ALA A 337 0.48 21.55 19.62
CA ALA A 337 1.45 21.85 20.67
C ALA A 337 2.27 23.12 20.37
N ILE A 338 2.66 23.32 19.10
CA ILE A 338 3.33 24.54 18.65
C ILE A 338 2.39 25.75 18.70
N LYS A 339 1.15 25.62 18.21
CA LYS A 339 0.13 26.68 18.26
C LYS A 339 -0.08 27.16 19.71
N ASN A 340 -0.07 26.23 20.65
CA ASN A 340 -0.28 26.47 22.08
C ASN A 340 0.98 26.89 22.84
N GLY A 341 2.13 27.03 22.16
CA GLY A 341 3.38 27.50 22.75
C GLY A 341 4.06 26.50 23.69
N TYR A 342 3.78 25.21 23.58
CA TYR A 342 4.49 24.18 24.36
C TYR A 342 5.88 23.89 23.81
N CYS A 343 6.08 24.10 22.51
CA CYS A 343 7.40 24.15 21.87
C CYS A 343 7.31 24.93 20.55
N ASP A 344 8.45 25.27 19.94
CA ASP A 344 8.51 25.72 18.55
C ASP A 344 9.73 25.09 17.84
N VAL A 345 9.82 25.24 16.52
CA VAL A 345 10.85 24.65 15.67
C VAL A 345 11.80 25.72 15.16
N ASP A 346 13.10 25.58 15.43
CA ASP A 346 14.10 26.36 14.71
C ASP A 346 14.22 25.89 13.26
N LYS A 347 13.69 26.69 12.34
CA LYS A 347 13.62 26.38 10.90
C LYS A 347 15.01 26.21 10.25
N ASN A 348 16.06 26.75 10.87
CA ASN A 348 17.41 26.67 10.33
C ASN A 348 18.05 25.31 10.63
N THR A 349 17.98 24.86 11.88
CA THR A 349 18.68 23.65 12.34
C THR A 349 17.79 22.41 12.38
N THR A 350 16.47 22.57 12.44
CA THR A 350 15.51 21.45 12.50
C THR A 350 14.84 21.22 11.16
N SER A 351 14.55 19.95 10.86
CA SER A 351 13.92 19.53 9.62
C SER A 351 12.73 18.63 9.91
N TRP A 352 11.53 19.16 9.71
CA TRP A 352 10.28 18.42 9.91
C TRP A 352 9.76 17.88 8.58
N TYR A 353 9.68 16.55 8.48
CA TYR A 353 9.05 15.81 7.41
C TYR A 353 7.72 15.25 7.89
N GLN A 354 6.64 15.76 7.31
CA GLN A 354 5.29 15.28 7.60
C GLN A 354 4.99 14.06 6.73
N ILE A 355 4.48 13.00 7.33
CA ILE A 355 4.12 11.75 6.65
C ILE A 355 2.61 11.55 6.82
N MET A 356 1.86 11.68 5.72
CA MET A 356 0.43 11.36 5.65
C MET A 356 -0.45 12.07 6.71
N GLY A 357 -0.11 13.32 7.04
CA GLY A 357 -0.84 14.12 8.02
C GLY A 357 -2.24 14.54 7.54
N PRO A 358 -3.31 14.34 8.32
CA PRO A 358 -4.68 14.72 7.92
C PRO A 358 -5.00 16.18 8.27
N PHE A 359 -4.34 17.14 7.64
CA PHE A 359 -4.46 18.57 7.96
C PHE A 359 -5.80 19.23 7.59
N ALA A 360 -6.70 18.51 6.91
CA ALA A 360 -8.09 18.89 6.72
C ALA A 360 -9.07 17.86 7.34
N GLY A 361 -8.58 16.96 8.19
CA GLY A 361 -9.32 15.82 8.69
C GLY A 361 -9.54 14.73 7.63
N THR A 362 -10.45 13.81 7.92
CA THR A 362 -10.81 12.72 7.00
C THR A 362 -12.27 12.30 7.08
N LYS A 363 -12.86 12.03 5.91
CA LYS A 363 -14.19 11.43 5.77
C LYS A 363 -14.25 9.99 6.25
N ALA A 364 -13.13 9.30 6.47
CA ALA A 364 -13.14 7.97 7.09
C ALA A 364 -13.85 7.95 8.45
N VAL A 365 -13.83 9.08 9.16
CA VAL A 365 -14.49 9.21 10.47
C VAL A 365 -16.01 9.12 10.37
N THR A 366 -16.63 9.62 9.28
CA THR A 366 -18.10 9.56 9.14
C THR A 366 -18.58 8.12 8.96
N VAL A 367 -17.86 7.32 8.18
CA VAL A 367 -18.14 5.88 8.07
C VAL A 367 -17.91 5.17 9.40
N LEU A 368 -16.90 5.60 10.16
CA LEU A 368 -16.62 5.01 11.46
C LEU A 368 -17.74 5.30 12.48
N GLU A 369 -18.35 6.48 12.44
CA GLU A 369 -19.51 6.82 13.25
C GLU A 369 -20.68 5.85 12.97
N ASP A 370 -21.00 5.62 11.69
CA ASP A 370 -22.03 4.66 11.29
C ASP A 370 -21.73 3.23 11.78
N ILE A 371 -20.45 2.82 11.73
CA ILE A 371 -20.02 1.50 12.18
C ILE A 371 -20.19 1.36 13.69
N CYS A 372 -19.82 2.37 14.48
CA CYS A 372 -19.96 2.31 15.94
C CYS A 372 -21.43 2.35 16.39
N GLU A 373 -22.28 3.12 15.70
CA GLU A 373 -23.73 3.09 15.94
C GLU A 373 -24.35 1.73 15.59
N ALA A 374 -23.98 1.15 14.44
CA ALA A 374 -24.46 -0.18 14.03
C ALA A 374 -23.99 -1.28 15.00
N ALA A 375 -22.76 -1.19 15.49
CA ALA A 375 -22.20 -2.12 16.46
C ALA A 375 -22.92 -2.04 17.81
N TYR A 376 -23.23 -0.83 18.27
CA TYR A 376 -23.92 -0.60 19.54
C TYR A 376 -25.39 -1.04 19.50
N SER A 377 -26.12 -0.62 18.47
CA SER A 377 -27.54 -0.93 18.30
C SER A 377 -27.80 -2.39 17.90
N GLY A 378 -26.78 -3.10 17.41
CA GLY A 378 -26.90 -4.42 16.79
C GLY A 378 -27.59 -4.39 15.42
N GLN A 379 -27.90 -3.20 14.90
CA GLN A 379 -28.57 -2.99 13.62
C GLN A 379 -27.55 -2.73 12.52
N TRP A 380 -27.25 -3.79 11.77
CA TRP A 380 -26.28 -3.72 10.69
C TRP A 380 -26.97 -3.38 9.37
N PRO A 381 -26.49 -2.39 8.60
CA PRO A 381 -26.98 -2.16 7.25
C PRO A 381 -26.89 -3.46 6.45
N VAL A 382 -28.02 -3.92 5.90
CA VAL A 382 -28.12 -5.24 5.24
C VAL A 382 -27.05 -5.41 4.15
N THR A 383 -26.73 -4.34 3.44
CA THR A 383 -25.73 -4.34 2.36
C THR A 383 -24.28 -4.40 2.88
N LYS A 384 -23.97 -3.78 4.03
CA LYS A 384 -22.60 -3.63 4.54
C LYS A 384 -22.30 -4.45 5.81
N ALA A 385 -23.22 -5.31 6.24
CA ALA A 385 -23.19 -5.94 7.56
C ALA A 385 -21.92 -6.76 7.86
N LYS A 386 -21.45 -7.60 6.91
CA LYS A 386 -20.23 -8.41 7.10
C LYS A 386 -18.99 -7.52 7.31
N LEU A 387 -18.89 -6.45 6.53
CA LEU A 387 -17.77 -5.53 6.52
C LEU A 387 -17.78 -4.60 7.75
N TYR A 388 -18.94 -4.08 8.13
CA TYR A 388 -19.08 -3.25 9.33
C TYR A 388 -18.74 -4.06 10.58
N ARG A 389 -19.17 -5.33 10.66
CA ARG A 389 -18.78 -6.25 11.72
C ARG A 389 -17.28 -6.49 11.74
N TYR A 390 -16.67 -6.77 10.59
CA TYR A 390 -15.22 -6.95 10.51
C TYR A 390 -14.44 -5.74 11.05
N ILE A 391 -14.82 -4.52 10.65
CA ILE A 391 -14.18 -3.30 11.12
C ILE A 391 -14.44 -3.06 12.61
N ALA A 392 -15.66 -3.31 13.10
CA ALA A 392 -16.00 -3.15 14.52
C ALA A 392 -15.25 -4.15 15.41
N ASP A 393 -15.22 -5.43 15.02
CA ASP A 393 -14.64 -6.52 15.81
C ASP A 393 -13.11 -6.47 15.84
N TYR A 394 -12.47 -6.15 14.71
CA TYR A 394 -11.00 -6.18 14.59
C TYR A 394 -10.33 -4.80 14.67
N GLY A 395 -11.03 -3.75 14.27
CA GLY A 395 -10.46 -2.40 14.20
C GLY A 395 -10.29 -1.74 15.55
N GLY A 396 -11.13 -2.12 16.53
CA GLY A 396 -11.11 -1.54 17.88
C GLY A 396 -11.35 -0.02 17.87
N TYR A 397 -12.05 0.51 16.88
CA TYR A 397 -12.22 1.96 16.74
C TYR A 397 -13.29 2.52 17.69
N CYS A 398 -14.25 1.68 18.06
CA CYS A 398 -15.38 2.03 18.93
C CYS A 398 -15.05 1.86 20.41
N VAL A 399 -15.59 2.75 21.23
CA VAL A 399 -15.51 2.65 22.69
C VAL A 399 -16.44 1.52 23.14
N PRO A 400 -15.93 0.51 23.88
CA PRO A 400 -16.73 -0.62 24.32
C PRO A 400 -18.02 -0.18 25.02
N TYR A 401 -19.13 -0.84 24.68
CA TYR A 401 -20.47 -0.61 25.26
C TYR A 401 -21.09 0.76 24.99
N THR A 402 -20.60 1.49 23.98
CA THR A 402 -21.18 2.77 23.52
C THR A 402 -21.30 2.79 22.00
N ASN A 403 -22.05 3.75 21.46
CA ASN A 403 -22.10 4.04 20.02
C ASN A 403 -21.01 5.01 19.54
N HIS A 404 -20.10 5.41 20.43
CA HIS A 404 -19.09 6.41 20.11
C HIS A 404 -17.78 5.74 19.67
N MET A 405 -17.11 6.37 18.71
CA MET A 405 -15.70 6.10 18.44
C MET A 405 -14.80 6.69 19.52
N HIS A 406 -13.57 6.19 19.65
CA HIS A 406 -12.65 6.80 20.59
C HIS A 406 -12.32 8.27 20.22
N PRO A 407 -12.04 9.14 21.22
CA PRO A 407 -11.78 10.57 21.00
C PRO A 407 -10.67 10.87 19.99
N ALA A 408 -9.67 9.98 19.87
CA ALA A 408 -8.62 10.12 18.86
C ALA A 408 -9.19 10.18 17.44
N TYR A 409 -10.07 9.25 17.08
CA TYR A 409 -10.68 9.22 15.75
C TYR A 409 -11.68 10.36 15.57
N PHE A 410 -12.47 10.67 16.60
CA PHE A 410 -13.43 11.77 16.57
C PHE A 410 -12.75 13.12 16.32
N SER A 411 -11.54 13.34 16.87
CA SER A 411 -10.79 14.57 16.61
C SER A 411 -10.34 14.73 15.15
N LEU A 412 -10.39 13.68 14.32
CA LEU A 412 -9.98 13.70 12.91
C LEU A 412 -11.12 14.06 11.94
N VAL A 413 -12.31 14.40 12.43
CA VAL A 413 -13.43 14.87 11.59
C VAL A 413 -13.00 16.12 10.80
N PRO A 414 -13.39 16.26 9.52
CA PRO A 414 -13.14 17.50 8.78
C PRO A 414 -13.72 18.71 9.51
N HIS A 415 -12.96 19.81 9.57
CA HIS A 415 -13.35 21.02 10.29
C HIS A 415 -13.57 20.84 11.80
N TYR A 416 -13.02 19.78 12.40
CA TYR A 416 -13.07 19.60 13.85
C TYR A 416 -12.52 20.82 14.59
N CYS A 417 -13.31 21.33 15.53
CA CYS A 417 -12.94 22.42 16.42
C CYS A 417 -13.41 22.12 17.84
N THR A 418 -12.62 22.48 18.84
CA THR A 418 -13.06 22.47 20.24
C THR A 418 -13.43 23.89 20.68
N SER A 419 -14.60 24.03 21.30
CA SER A 419 -15.06 25.30 21.88
C SER A 419 -14.27 25.70 23.13
N ILE A 420 -13.61 24.75 23.79
CA ILE A 420 -12.91 24.97 25.07
C ILE A 420 -11.55 25.64 24.85
N SER A 421 -10.77 25.19 23.86
CA SER A 421 -9.45 25.76 23.55
C SER A 421 -9.39 26.56 22.25
N GLN A 422 -10.53 26.72 21.54
CA GLN A 422 -10.59 27.36 20.21
C GLN A 422 -9.58 26.77 19.22
N GLU A 423 -9.23 25.49 19.42
CA GLU A 423 -8.36 24.76 18.50
C GLU A 423 -9.20 24.14 17.39
N CYS A 424 -8.97 24.61 16.17
CA CYS A 424 -9.51 24.04 14.96
C CYS A 424 -8.43 23.33 14.15
N ILE A 425 -8.77 22.19 13.57
CA ILE A 425 -7.87 21.44 12.69
C ILE A 425 -7.42 22.29 11.49
N ASP A 426 -8.31 23.15 10.98
CA ASP A 426 -8.05 24.06 9.86
C ASP A 426 -7.01 25.13 10.18
N ASP A 427 -6.68 25.38 11.45
CA ASP A 427 -5.63 26.33 11.81
C ASP A 427 -4.24 25.67 11.77
N LEU A 428 -4.18 24.34 11.96
CA LEU A 428 -2.93 23.62 12.21
C LEU A 428 -2.05 23.47 10.96
N PHE A 429 -2.64 23.50 9.77
CA PHE A 429 -1.87 23.38 8.53
C PHE A 429 -0.95 24.58 8.31
N THR A 430 -1.36 25.79 8.71
CA THR A 430 -0.53 27.00 8.57
C THR A 430 0.72 26.91 9.44
N ILE A 431 0.55 26.47 10.69
CA ILE A 431 1.62 26.23 11.64
C ILE A 431 2.64 25.23 11.06
N ALA A 432 2.16 24.11 10.51
CA ALA A 432 3.04 23.12 9.90
C ALA A 432 3.69 23.64 8.61
N ALA A 433 2.94 24.27 7.70
CA ALA A 433 3.41 24.72 6.39
C ALA A 433 4.62 25.66 6.48
N GLU A 434 4.69 26.49 7.53
CA GLU A 434 5.82 27.39 7.78
C GLU A 434 7.10 26.68 8.23
N ARG A 435 7.01 25.44 8.70
CA ARG A 435 8.07 24.71 9.43
C ARG A 435 8.53 23.43 8.73
N ILE A 436 7.66 22.80 7.94
CA ILE A 436 7.99 21.54 7.27
C ILE A 436 8.97 21.76 6.11
N LYS A 437 9.89 20.81 5.94
CA LYS A 437 10.84 20.76 4.80
C LYS A 437 10.45 19.74 3.74
N GLY A 438 9.45 18.90 4.04
CA GLY A 438 8.92 17.92 3.10
C GLY A 438 7.66 17.26 3.61
N SER A 439 7.01 16.58 2.68
CA SER A 439 5.72 15.91 2.82
C SER A 439 5.72 14.62 2.01
N MET A 440 5.40 13.49 2.64
CA MET A 440 4.98 12.27 1.94
C MET A 440 3.46 12.15 2.04
N CYS A 441 2.78 12.06 0.90
CA CYS A 441 1.34 11.82 0.84
C CYS A 441 1.05 10.55 0.05
N GLY A 442 0.27 9.64 0.65
CA GLY A 442 -0.16 8.43 -0.03
C GLY A 442 -1.32 8.68 -1.00
N VAL A 443 -1.28 8.05 -2.15
CA VAL A 443 -2.31 8.18 -3.20
C VAL A 443 -2.98 6.85 -3.58
N SER A 444 -2.60 5.76 -2.89
CA SER A 444 -3.10 4.42 -3.17
C SER A 444 -3.56 3.77 -1.88
N PRO A 445 -4.87 3.52 -1.68
CA PRO A 445 -5.35 2.85 -0.48
C PRO A 445 -4.98 1.36 -0.43
N MET A 446 -4.66 0.75 -1.57
CA MET A 446 -4.01 -0.55 -1.62
C MET A 446 -2.55 -0.45 -1.19
N GLY A 447 -1.86 0.57 -1.68
CA GLY A 447 -0.45 0.78 -1.47
C GLY A 447 0.46 -0.32 -1.99
N ILE A 448 1.53 -0.60 -1.26
CA ILE A 448 2.34 -1.81 -1.45
C ILE A 448 1.60 -3.01 -0.85
N THR A 449 1.72 -4.18 -1.46
CA THR A 449 0.97 -5.37 -1.04
C THR A 449 1.32 -5.72 0.40
N SER A 450 0.38 -5.51 1.32
CA SER A 450 0.52 -5.76 2.75
C SER A 450 -0.77 -6.36 3.32
N VAL A 451 -0.69 -6.90 4.54
CA VAL A 451 -1.85 -7.47 5.26
C VAL A 451 -2.97 -6.44 5.43
N LEU A 452 -2.65 -5.14 5.47
CA LEU A 452 -3.63 -4.06 5.65
C LEU A 452 -4.22 -3.54 4.34
N SER A 453 -3.60 -3.86 3.19
CA SER A 453 -4.00 -3.34 1.88
C SER A 453 -5.46 -3.64 1.51
N PRO A 454 -5.98 -4.88 1.67
CA PRO A 454 -7.38 -5.17 1.37
C PRO A 454 -8.33 -4.36 2.25
N ALA A 455 -8.06 -4.30 3.56
CA ALA A 455 -8.91 -3.58 4.52
C ALA A 455 -8.95 -2.07 4.23
N LEU A 456 -7.80 -1.46 3.93
CA LEU A 456 -7.70 -0.03 3.63
C LEU A 456 -8.32 0.33 2.27
N LYS A 457 -8.19 -0.54 1.26
CA LYS A 457 -8.87 -0.37 -0.03
C LYS A 457 -10.37 -0.42 0.11
N ILE A 458 -10.88 -1.44 0.80
CA ILE A 458 -12.31 -1.59 1.05
C ILE A 458 -12.82 -0.36 1.81
N LEU A 459 -12.14 0.04 2.89
CA LEU A 459 -12.51 1.24 3.64
C LEU A 459 -12.54 2.50 2.76
N SER A 460 -11.50 2.74 1.94
CA SER A 460 -11.44 3.87 1.00
C SER A 460 -12.64 3.90 0.05
N GLN A 461 -13.09 2.72 -0.40
CA GLN A 461 -14.24 2.58 -1.28
C GLN A 461 -15.56 2.85 -0.54
N ILE A 462 -15.74 2.35 0.69
CA ILE A 462 -16.93 2.66 1.50
C ILE A 462 -17.03 4.17 1.78
N VAL A 463 -15.90 4.78 2.14
CA VAL A 463 -15.81 6.22 2.41
C VAL A 463 -16.11 7.03 1.17
N GLY A 464 -15.86 6.47 -0.02
CA GLY A 464 -16.20 7.11 -1.29
C GLY A 464 -15.44 8.41 -1.48
N TYR A 465 -14.13 8.41 -1.24
CA TYR A 465 -13.30 9.58 -1.52
C TYR A 465 -13.47 9.98 -3.00
N SER A 466 -13.74 11.26 -3.23
CA SER A 466 -13.84 11.85 -4.58
C SER A 466 -12.46 12.15 -5.19
N GLU A 467 -11.39 11.71 -4.55
CA GLU A 467 -10.00 12.00 -4.86
C GLU A 467 -9.10 10.82 -4.42
N TYR A 468 -7.81 10.90 -4.75
CA TYR A 468 -6.84 9.92 -4.25
C TYR A 468 -6.75 9.96 -2.73
N SER A 469 -6.46 8.81 -2.12
CA SER A 469 -6.24 8.68 -0.69
C SER A 469 -5.25 7.56 -0.42
N ASP A 470 -4.67 7.58 0.78
CA ASP A 470 -3.86 6.47 1.30
C ASP A 470 -4.72 5.38 2.00
N GLY A 471 -6.05 5.47 1.88
CA GLY A 471 -7.01 4.60 2.58
C GLY A 471 -7.67 5.26 3.77
N LEU A 472 -7.00 6.23 4.40
CA LEU A 472 -7.50 6.95 5.57
C LEU A 472 -7.48 8.45 5.41
N VAL A 473 -6.57 9.01 4.62
CA VAL A 473 -6.39 10.44 4.45
C VAL A 473 -6.48 10.78 2.96
N PRO A 474 -7.37 11.70 2.56
CA PRO A 474 -7.42 12.16 1.18
C PRO A 474 -6.20 13.03 0.84
N ILE A 475 -5.79 13.01 -0.43
CA ILE A 475 -4.62 13.74 -0.91
C ILE A 475 -4.72 15.25 -0.66
N SER A 476 -5.91 15.86 -0.80
CA SER A 476 -6.14 17.28 -0.49
C SER A 476 -5.85 17.62 0.97
N SER A 477 -6.17 16.71 1.90
CA SER A 477 -5.91 16.87 3.34
C SER A 477 -4.41 16.80 3.64
N CYS A 478 -3.70 15.85 3.02
CA CYS A 478 -2.26 15.68 3.21
C CYS A 478 -1.41 16.77 2.56
N THR A 479 -1.72 17.12 1.31
CA THR A 479 -0.92 18.08 0.53
C THR A 479 -1.12 19.54 0.96
N ARG A 480 -2.10 19.81 1.84
CA ARG A 480 -2.47 21.16 2.27
C ARG A 480 -1.30 21.97 2.83
N THR A 481 -0.36 21.33 3.52
CA THR A 481 0.85 21.99 4.08
C THR A 481 1.91 22.29 3.04
N GLY A 482 1.83 21.68 1.86
CA GLY A 482 2.72 21.89 0.72
C GLY A 482 2.12 22.75 -0.38
N SER A 483 1.17 23.64 -0.06
CA SER A 483 0.59 24.55 -1.06
C SER A 483 1.68 25.34 -1.79
N GLY A 484 1.63 25.34 -3.13
CA GLY A 484 2.65 25.96 -4.00
C GLY A 484 3.93 25.15 -4.18
N LYS A 485 4.02 23.93 -3.63
CA LYS A 485 5.16 23.02 -3.83
C LYS A 485 4.89 22.04 -4.97
N VAL A 486 5.96 21.59 -5.63
CA VAL A 486 5.88 20.63 -6.72
C VAL A 486 6.01 19.21 -6.18
N PHE A 487 4.85 18.58 -6.04
CA PHE A 487 4.75 17.18 -5.66
C PHE A 487 5.17 16.26 -6.81
N SER A 488 5.90 15.18 -6.50
CA SER A 488 6.42 14.22 -7.47
C SER A 488 6.26 12.79 -6.98
N TYR A 489 6.21 11.84 -7.90
CA TYR A 489 6.20 10.40 -7.63
C TYR A 489 7.59 9.81 -7.33
N ASP A 490 8.60 10.66 -7.15
CA ASP A 490 9.96 10.27 -6.81
C ASP A 490 10.26 10.52 -5.33
N TYR A 491 10.59 9.47 -4.57
CA TYR A 491 10.90 9.55 -3.14
C TYR A 491 12.08 10.48 -2.81
N ARG A 492 12.92 10.80 -3.80
CA ARG A 492 14.03 11.75 -3.63
C ARG A 492 13.53 13.19 -3.50
N ASN A 493 12.37 13.51 -4.08
CA ASN A 493 11.72 14.80 -3.89
C ASN A 493 11.20 14.89 -2.44
N ASN A 494 11.41 16.04 -1.80
CA ASN A 494 10.87 16.29 -0.47
C ASN A 494 9.33 16.33 -0.46
N TRP A 495 8.69 16.63 -1.58
CA TRP A 495 7.24 16.66 -1.76
C TRP A 495 6.83 15.43 -2.57
N TYR A 496 6.60 14.32 -1.88
CA TYR A 496 6.47 12.99 -2.45
C TYR A 496 5.01 12.52 -2.47
N LEU A 497 4.52 12.16 -3.65
CA LEU A 497 3.28 11.41 -3.85
C LEU A 497 3.62 9.94 -3.94
N ALA A 498 3.38 9.24 -2.84
CA ALA A 498 3.67 7.84 -2.71
C ALA A 498 2.44 7.01 -3.14
N SER A 499 2.61 6.07 -4.06
CA SER A 499 1.64 5.04 -4.43
C SER A 499 1.50 3.97 -3.34
N VAL A 500 1.35 4.41 -2.09
CA VAL A 500 1.38 3.60 -0.88
C VAL A 500 0.14 3.92 -0.01
N ASN A 501 -0.24 2.99 0.86
CA ASN A 501 -1.36 3.16 1.79
C ASN A 501 -0.87 3.83 3.09
N HIS A 502 -1.80 4.14 4.00
CA HIS A 502 -1.52 4.90 5.21
C HIS A 502 -0.51 4.21 6.14
N ALA A 503 -0.51 2.88 6.15
CA ALA A 503 0.40 2.12 7.00
C ALA A 503 1.80 1.99 6.37
N ASP A 504 1.87 1.81 5.05
CA ASP A 504 3.11 1.69 4.29
C ASP A 504 4.04 2.90 4.47
N GLY A 505 3.46 4.10 4.58
CA GLY A 505 4.22 5.34 4.78
C GLY A 505 5.16 5.31 5.98
N THR A 506 4.89 4.44 6.96
CA THR A 506 5.73 4.26 8.16
C THR A 506 6.89 3.28 7.96
N CYS A 507 7.18 2.84 6.73
CA CYS A 507 8.25 1.87 6.43
C CYS A 507 8.06 0.47 7.08
N ARG A 508 6.89 0.18 7.66
CA ARG A 508 6.64 -1.09 8.34
C ARG A 508 6.67 -2.32 7.42
N TYR A 509 6.46 -2.12 6.12
CA TYR A 509 6.43 -3.18 5.11
C TYR A 509 7.54 -3.05 4.06
N GLY A 510 8.54 -2.20 4.30
CA GLY A 510 9.64 -1.99 3.36
C GLY A 510 9.29 -1.09 2.18
N ASP A 511 10.23 -1.00 1.23
CA ASP A 511 9.94 -0.47 -0.10
C ASP A 511 9.27 -1.54 -0.97
N SER A 512 8.50 -1.13 -1.97
CA SER A 512 8.13 -2.05 -3.05
C SER A 512 9.39 -2.44 -3.82
N TYR A 513 9.44 -3.69 -4.26
CA TYR A 513 10.42 -4.12 -5.25
C TYR A 513 10.33 -3.27 -6.51
N PHE A 514 9.17 -2.75 -6.88
CA PHE A 514 8.96 -2.06 -8.15
C PHE A 514 8.38 -0.66 -7.95
N GLY A 515 8.79 0.28 -8.83
CA GLY A 515 8.24 1.64 -8.90
C GLY A 515 8.82 2.61 -7.87
N VAL A 516 9.33 3.77 -8.33
CA VAL A 516 9.88 4.83 -7.45
C VAL A 516 8.80 5.39 -6.52
N SER A 517 7.57 5.42 -7.03
CA SER A 517 6.41 5.91 -6.29
C SER A 517 6.00 4.99 -5.14
N SER A 518 6.52 3.76 -5.10
CA SER A 518 6.13 2.75 -4.13
C SER A 518 7.28 2.48 -3.15
N SER A 519 8.16 3.46 -2.94
CA SER A 519 9.33 3.36 -2.05
C SER A 519 9.21 4.28 -0.82
N PRO A 520 8.31 3.99 0.15
CA PRO A 520 8.11 4.83 1.32
C PRO A 520 9.30 4.83 2.28
N CYS A 521 10.04 3.73 2.44
CA CYS A 521 11.23 3.69 3.30
C CYS A 521 12.37 4.53 2.72
N SER A 522 12.60 4.46 1.42
CA SER A 522 13.66 5.24 0.77
C SER A 522 13.48 6.75 0.90
N TYR A 523 12.24 7.24 1.06
CA TYR A 523 11.97 8.65 1.34
C TYR A 523 12.61 9.13 2.65
N TYR A 524 12.88 8.26 3.62
CA TYR A 524 13.49 8.68 4.88
C TYR A 524 14.98 8.98 4.78
N LYS A 525 15.63 8.62 3.66
CA LYS A 525 17.07 8.87 3.45
C LYS A 525 17.34 10.32 3.07
N ASN A 526 18.59 10.74 3.31
CA ASN A 526 19.15 12.02 2.83
C ASN A 526 18.28 13.23 3.22
N LYS A 527 17.57 13.12 4.33
CA LYS A 527 16.79 14.20 4.94
C LYS A 527 17.68 14.84 5.99
N LEU A 528 17.91 16.15 5.93
CA LEU A 528 18.83 16.88 6.82
C LEU A 528 18.23 18.16 7.33
#